data_AF-A0AAV8UG15-F1
#
_entry.id   AF-A0AAV8UG15-F1
#
_cell.length_a   1.000
_cell.length_b   1.000
_cell.length_c   1.000
_cell.angle_alpha   90.00
_cell.angle_beta   90.00
_cell.angle_gamma   90.00
#
_symmetry.space_group_name_H-M   'P 1'
#
loop_
_entity.id
_entity.type
_entity.pdbx_description
1 polymer ?
#
loop_
_entity_poly.entity_id
_entity_poly.type
_entity_poly.pdbx_seq_one_letter_code
_entity_poly.pdbx_strand_id
1 'polypeptide(L)'
;MAGFVVSVTSGFRREVPVCREATSGSSEGPSVASLEDSSGLSSRLTGVRVKFGVCAGVACTQDGSKALLDMFKVLEEDTPEELSVEACGCLGMCGEGPNVIDLNSRTFHKRLQTPDEALALLGGISISPELSEAFLIKHRGNLEMSESRPQDAIQSYTEALRLLGDRQGEVFDQVRLAILSNRSAARLEQEDTDGAETDAGDAIDIFPAYAPAWRRLGDVHTKKKEVESAIRAYETASKLDPKSSKEMEKRISKARRLNKRFGLF
;
A
#
# COMPACT_ATOMS: atom_id res chain seq x y z
N MET A 1 15.04 -22.75 15.57
CA MET A 1 15.79 -22.51 16.82
C MET A 1 16.36 -21.10 16.78
N ALA A 2 16.06 -20.33 17.83
CA ALA A 2 16.70 -19.10 18.30
C ALA A 2 16.97 -17.97 17.28
N GLY A 3 16.13 -16.92 17.36
CA GLY A 3 16.49 -15.58 16.91
C GLY A 3 17.69 -15.08 17.73
N PHE A 4 18.72 -14.59 17.03
CA PHE A 4 19.88 -13.99 17.67
C PHE A 4 19.60 -12.52 17.98
N VAL A 5 19.50 -12.22 19.27
CA VAL A 5 19.75 -10.89 19.82
C VAL A 5 21.24 -10.58 19.63
N VAL A 6 21.57 -9.62 18.78
CA VAL A 6 22.94 -9.09 18.73
C VAL A 6 23.07 -8.06 19.85
N SER A 7 23.47 -8.53 21.03
CA SER A 7 24.01 -7.67 22.08
C SER A 7 25.37 -7.15 21.63
N VAL A 8 25.50 -5.84 21.45
CA VAL A 8 26.75 -5.20 21.01
C VAL A 8 27.61 -4.92 22.24
N THR A 9 28.30 -5.94 22.75
CA THR A 9 29.46 -5.74 23.62
C THR A 9 30.73 -5.76 22.80
N SER A 10 31.49 -4.65 22.88
CA SER A 10 32.88 -4.45 22.46
C SER A 10 33.19 -4.19 20.97
N GLY A 11 33.68 -2.97 20.70
CA GLY A 11 34.94 -2.82 19.96
C GLY A 11 34.91 -2.43 18.48
N PHE A 12 33.77 -2.38 17.80
CA PHE A 12 33.70 -1.93 16.41
C PHE A 12 32.65 -0.84 16.26
N ARG A 13 33.07 0.40 15.91
CA ARG A 13 32.14 1.44 15.44
C ARG A 13 31.53 0.94 14.13
N ARG A 14 30.35 0.31 14.22
CA ARG A 14 29.52 0.07 13.04
C ARG A 14 28.86 1.40 12.70
N GLU A 15 29.23 1.94 11.55
CA GLU A 15 28.55 3.06 10.92
C GLU A 15 27.08 2.69 10.70
N VAL A 16 26.17 3.49 11.27
CA VAL A 16 24.72 3.28 11.22
C VAL A 16 24.17 4.17 10.11
N PRO A 17 23.52 3.61 9.06
CA PRO A 17 22.84 4.41 8.04
C PRO A 17 21.89 5.44 8.67
N VAL A 18 21.94 6.69 8.21
CA VAL A 18 21.06 7.76 8.67
C VAL A 18 19.84 7.82 7.76
N CYS A 19 18.63 7.82 8.32
CA CYS A 19 17.43 8.13 7.53
C CYS A 19 17.51 9.59 7.08
N ARG A 20 17.59 9.79 5.76
CA ARG A 20 17.45 11.09 5.10
C ARG A 20 16.18 11.05 4.26
N GLU A 21 15.48 12.18 4.17
CA GLU A 21 14.29 12.34 3.33
C GLU A 21 14.57 11.83 1.91
N ALA A 22 13.64 11.07 1.36
CA ALA A 22 13.73 10.56 0.00
C ALA A 22 13.66 11.71 -1.01
N THR A 23 14.80 12.22 -1.47
CA THR A 23 14.84 13.20 -2.57
C THR A 23 14.51 12.54 -3.90
N SER A 24 13.65 13.18 -4.70
CA SER A 24 13.26 12.67 -6.02
C SER A 24 14.49 12.54 -6.94
N GLY A 25 14.93 11.30 -7.18
CA GLY A 25 15.88 10.97 -8.26
C GLY A 25 17.34 10.68 -7.88
N SER A 26 17.71 10.61 -6.61
CA SER A 26 19.10 10.28 -6.22
C SER A 26 19.31 8.78 -6.00
N SER A 27 20.11 8.15 -6.87
CA SER A 27 20.68 6.81 -6.69
C SER A 27 21.88 6.80 -5.71
N GLU A 28 21.99 7.82 -4.86
CA GLU A 28 23.11 7.91 -3.93
C GLU A 28 22.94 6.86 -2.83
N GLY A 29 23.97 6.03 -2.67
CA GLY A 29 24.04 5.02 -1.62
C GLY A 29 24.00 5.66 -0.23
N PRO A 30 23.93 4.85 0.84
CA PRO A 30 23.82 5.35 2.20
C PRO A 30 24.97 6.31 2.51
N SER A 31 24.67 7.60 2.67
CA SER A 31 25.64 8.57 3.14
C SER A 31 25.82 8.40 4.64
N VAL A 32 27.04 8.10 5.06
CA VAL A 32 27.40 7.98 6.47
C VAL A 32 27.55 9.38 7.06
N ALA A 33 26.84 9.70 8.14
CA ALA A 33 27.06 10.94 8.88
C ALA A 33 27.68 10.64 10.26
N SER A 34 28.57 11.53 10.68
CA SER A 34 29.22 11.51 11.99
C SER A 34 28.16 11.63 13.10
N LEU A 35 28.46 11.09 14.28
CA LEU A 35 27.59 11.00 15.47
C LEU A 35 26.96 12.34 15.94
N GLU A 36 27.33 13.47 15.36
CA GLU A 36 26.97 14.83 15.79
C GLU A 36 26.02 15.58 14.81
N ASP A 37 25.78 15.06 13.59
CA ASP A 37 25.03 15.79 12.54
C ASP A 37 23.49 15.61 12.58
N SER A 38 22.95 15.04 13.66
CA SER A 38 21.50 14.76 13.80
C SER A 38 20.68 15.89 14.43
N SER A 39 21.30 17.05 14.68
CA SER A 39 20.69 18.19 15.36
C SER A 39 19.52 18.85 14.59
N GLY A 40 19.33 18.50 13.30
CA GLY A 40 18.18 18.96 12.50
C GLY A 40 16.90 18.14 12.66
N LEU A 41 16.97 16.88 13.10
CA LEU A 41 15.81 15.96 13.14
C LEU A 41 15.15 15.83 14.53
N SER A 42 15.83 16.28 15.60
CA SER A 42 15.41 16.04 16.98
C SER A 42 14.31 16.98 17.50
N SER A 43 13.96 18.07 16.81
CA SER A 43 13.19 19.16 17.42
C SER A 43 11.67 19.10 17.24
N ARG A 44 11.13 18.22 16.36
CA ARG A 44 9.68 18.23 16.04
C ARG A 44 8.82 17.20 16.77
N LEU A 45 9.37 16.20 17.44
CA LEU A 45 8.57 15.12 18.05
C LEU A 45 9.20 14.63 19.36
N THR A 46 9.14 15.47 20.40
CA THR A 46 9.30 15.01 21.78
C THR A 46 7.97 14.39 22.21
N GLY A 47 7.89 13.07 22.36
CA GLY A 47 6.68 12.40 22.88
C GLY A 47 6.23 11.11 22.18
N VAL A 48 6.70 10.84 20.95
CA VAL A 48 6.27 9.64 20.19
C VAL A 48 7.05 8.40 20.62
N ARG A 49 6.34 7.31 20.98
CA ARG A 49 6.92 6.07 21.55
C ARG A 49 7.81 5.32 20.57
N VAL A 50 7.41 5.21 19.31
CA VAL A 50 8.11 4.46 18.25
C VAL A 50 8.25 5.33 17.00
N LYS A 51 9.45 5.35 16.43
CA LYS A 51 9.72 6.10 15.20
C LYS A 51 10.35 5.18 14.16
N PHE A 52 9.69 4.98 13.03
CA PHE A 52 10.18 4.11 11.97
C PHE A 52 10.60 4.89 10.73
N GLY A 53 11.76 4.53 10.20
CA GLY A 53 12.18 4.86 8.86
C GLY A 53 12.02 3.65 7.94
N VAL A 54 11.24 3.76 6.87
CA VAL A 54 11.02 2.67 5.89
C VAL A 54 11.78 2.98 4.61
N CYS A 55 12.57 2.03 4.12
CA CYS A 55 13.33 2.20 2.88
C CYS A 55 12.41 2.39 1.66
N ALA A 56 12.50 3.53 0.98
CA ALA A 56 11.68 3.88 -0.18
C ALA A 56 12.47 3.92 -1.51
N GLY A 57 13.63 3.26 -1.56
CA GLY A 57 14.41 3.10 -2.80
C GLY A 57 13.66 2.29 -3.88
N VAL A 58 14.04 2.45 -5.16
CA VAL A 58 13.38 1.82 -6.31
C VAL A 58 13.33 0.29 -6.19
N ALA A 59 14.45 -0.36 -5.85
CA ALA A 59 14.52 -1.80 -5.64
C ALA A 59 13.61 -2.26 -4.49
N CYS A 60 13.71 -1.59 -3.33
CA CYS A 60 12.85 -1.90 -2.18
C CYS A 60 11.36 -1.68 -2.47
N THR A 61 11.02 -0.72 -3.33
CA THR A 61 9.63 -0.49 -3.76
C THR A 61 9.07 -1.67 -4.54
N GLN A 62 9.90 -2.32 -5.38
CA GLN A 62 9.53 -3.56 -6.07
C GLN A 62 9.38 -4.73 -5.09
N ASP A 63 10.21 -4.76 -4.04
CA ASP A 63 10.16 -5.78 -2.99
C ASP A 63 9.06 -5.55 -1.93
N GLY A 64 8.17 -4.57 -2.14
CA GLY A 64 7.01 -4.35 -1.27
C GLY A 64 7.19 -3.29 -0.18
N SER A 65 8.27 -2.49 -0.19
CA SER A 65 8.47 -1.43 0.82
C SER A 65 7.37 -0.38 0.81
N LYS A 66 6.75 -0.13 -0.35
CA LYS A 66 5.60 0.76 -0.46
C LYS A 66 4.40 0.25 0.33
N ALA A 67 4.09 -1.04 0.20
CA ALA A 67 3.01 -1.66 0.96
C ALA A 67 3.26 -1.57 2.48
N LEU A 68 4.52 -1.79 2.89
CA LEU A 68 4.94 -1.70 4.28
C LEU A 68 4.87 -0.25 4.82
N LEU A 69 5.30 0.73 4.03
CA LEU A 69 5.18 2.15 4.36
C LEU A 69 3.71 2.57 4.46
N ASP A 70 2.87 2.20 3.48
CA ASP A 70 1.44 2.49 3.48
C ASP A 70 0.76 1.89 4.73
N MET A 71 1.14 0.66 5.13
CA MET A 71 0.69 0.04 6.37
C MET A 71 1.06 0.89 7.59
N PHE A 72 2.34 1.22 7.74
CA PHE A 72 2.80 1.99 8.89
C PHE A 72 2.18 3.40 8.93
N LYS A 73 1.91 4.01 7.77
CA LYS A 73 1.21 5.29 7.69
C LYS A 73 -0.23 5.22 8.18
N VAL A 74 -0.96 4.17 7.80
CA VAL A 74 -2.29 3.87 8.34
C VAL A 74 -2.24 3.73 9.88
N LEU A 75 -1.20 3.08 10.40
CA LEU A 75 -1.03 2.89 11.84
C LEU A 75 -0.59 4.18 12.57
N GLU A 76 0.20 5.04 11.92
CA GLU A 76 0.57 6.37 12.42
C GLU A 76 -0.66 7.28 12.51
N GLU A 77 -1.60 7.18 11.56
CA GLU A 77 -2.87 7.90 11.62
C GLU A 77 -3.78 7.42 12.77
N ASP A 78 -3.80 6.11 13.04
CA ASP A 78 -4.56 5.53 14.17
C ASP A 78 -3.92 5.86 15.53
N THR A 79 -2.59 5.98 15.57
CA THR A 79 -1.82 6.15 16.81
C THR A 79 -0.74 7.24 16.71
N PRO A 80 -1.09 8.50 16.40
CA PRO A 80 -0.11 9.57 16.10
C PRO A 80 0.74 9.96 17.31
N GLU A 81 0.28 9.67 18.52
CA GLU A 81 1.04 9.86 19.76
C GLU A 81 2.01 8.69 20.04
N GLU A 82 1.80 7.52 19.42
CA GLU A 82 2.61 6.32 19.68
C GLU A 82 3.56 5.98 18.53
N LEU A 83 3.16 6.20 17.28
CA LEU A 83 3.93 5.85 16.10
C LEU A 83 4.19 7.08 15.23
N SER A 84 5.41 7.22 14.75
CA SER A 84 5.71 8.12 13.63
C SER A 84 6.55 7.42 12.58
N VAL A 85 6.27 7.69 11.31
CA VAL A 85 6.82 6.91 10.20
C VAL A 85 7.34 7.85 9.13
N GLU A 86 8.53 7.59 8.61
CA GLU A 86 9.11 8.36 7.51
C GLU A 86 9.62 7.46 6.40
N ALA A 87 9.47 7.94 5.16
CA ALA A 87 10.08 7.32 4.01
C ALA A 87 11.56 7.72 3.94
N CYS A 88 12.45 6.75 4.07
CA CYS A 88 13.89 6.96 3.97
C CYS A 88 14.39 6.70 2.54
N GLY A 89 15.48 7.35 2.17
CA GLY A 89 16.33 6.91 1.07
C GLY A 89 16.87 5.47 1.25
N CYS A 90 17.79 5.05 0.38
CA CYS A 90 18.38 3.71 0.45
C CYS A 90 19.13 3.49 1.78
N LEU A 91 18.63 2.60 2.64
CA LEU A 91 19.29 2.21 3.90
C LEU A 91 20.45 1.23 3.69
N GLY A 92 20.73 0.83 2.44
CA GLY A 92 21.69 -0.22 2.11
C GLY A 92 21.27 -1.61 2.60
N MET A 93 22.15 -2.61 2.41
CA MET A 93 21.95 -3.99 2.87
C MET A 93 20.73 -4.70 2.26
N CYS A 94 20.45 -4.48 0.98
CA CYS A 94 19.36 -5.12 0.25
C CYS A 94 19.74 -6.53 -0.23
N GLY A 95 18.85 -7.50 0.00
CA GLY A 95 18.96 -8.87 -0.47
C GLY A 95 17.71 -9.66 -0.12
N GLU A 96 16.59 -9.36 -0.79
CA GLU A 96 15.24 -9.97 -0.69
C GLU A 96 14.17 -9.23 0.16
N GLY A 97 14.22 -7.90 0.38
CA GLY A 97 13.08 -7.25 1.06
C GLY A 97 13.27 -5.82 1.56
N PRO A 98 12.18 -5.18 2.01
CA PRO A 98 12.21 -3.83 2.55
C PRO A 98 12.88 -3.80 3.93
N ASN A 99 13.65 -2.74 4.17
CA ASN A 99 14.34 -2.51 5.45
C ASN A 99 13.61 -1.42 6.23
N VAL A 100 13.48 -1.63 7.53
CA VAL A 100 12.93 -0.66 8.49
C VAL A 100 13.98 -0.36 9.55
N ILE A 101 14.12 0.91 9.91
CA ILE A 101 14.94 1.34 11.04
C ILE A 101 14.04 1.88 12.14
N ASP A 102 14.20 1.39 13.36
CA ASP A 102 13.70 2.07 14.55
C ASP A 102 14.66 3.22 14.88
N LEU A 103 14.19 4.45 14.69
CA LEU A 103 14.97 5.68 14.89
C LEU A 103 15.20 5.98 16.37
N ASN A 104 14.36 5.46 17.27
CA ASN A 104 14.52 5.62 18.71
C ASN A 104 15.63 4.69 19.23
N SER A 105 15.59 3.41 18.88
CA SER A 105 16.59 2.43 19.32
C SER A 105 17.81 2.30 18.39
N ARG A 106 17.74 2.88 17.18
CA ARG A 106 18.70 2.70 16.08
C ARG A 106 18.86 1.23 15.65
N THR A 107 17.80 0.45 15.77
CA THR A 107 17.77 -0.97 15.39
C THR A 107 17.33 -1.12 13.94
N PHE A 108 18.05 -1.95 13.17
CA PHE A 108 17.67 -2.29 11.80
C PHE A 108 16.93 -3.61 11.74
N HIS A 109 15.78 -3.57 11.09
CA HIS A 109 14.99 -4.73 10.74
C HIS A 109 15.13 -4.95 9.24
N LYS A 110 15.81 -6.04 8.88
CA LYS A 110 16.13 -6.36 7.50
C LYS A 110 15.13 -7.37 6.95
N ARG A 111 14.73 -7.20 5.69
CA ARG A 111 13.87 -8.16 4.97
C ARG A 111 12.54 -8.39 5.69
N LEU A 112 11.80 -7.31 5.95
CA LEU A 112 10.42 -7.44 6.43
C LEU A 112 9.56 -7.94 5.27
N GLN A 113 9.33 -9.25 5.23
CA GLN A 113 8.60 -9.88 4.12
C GLN A 113 7.12 -10.04 4.45
N THR A 114 6.78 -10.09 5.73
CA THR A 114 5.40 -10.30 6.16
C THR A 114 4.88 -9.14 7.00
N PRO A 115 3.58 -8.85 6.93
CA PRO A 115 2.99 -7.85 7.81
C PRO A 115 3.05 -8.23 9.31
N ASP A 116 3.06 -9.52 9.65
CA ASP A 116 3.22 -9.98 11.04
C ASP A 116 4.58 -9.55 11.62
N GLU A 117 5.65 -9.66 10.83
CA GLU A 117 6.97 -9.16 11.20
C GLU A 117 6.97 -7.65 11.42
N ALA A 118 6.20 -6.92 10.62
CA ALA A 118 6.08 -5.47 10.72
C ALA A 118 5.28 -5.02 11.95
N LEU A 119 4.16 -5.70 12.25
CA LEU A 119 3.36 -5.45 13.45
C LEU A 119 4.12 -5.81 14.73
N ALA A 120 4.94 -6.86 14.71
CA ALA A 120 5.78 -7.22 15.85
C ALA A 120 6.74 -6.09 16.26
N LEU A 121 7.14 -5.22 15.32
CA LEU A 121 8.00 -4.07 15.62
C LEU A 121 7.30 -3.02 16.51
N LEU A 122 5.98 -2.96 16.48
CA LEU A 122 5.20 -1.92 17.15
C LEU A 122 5.10 -2.11 18.66
N GLY A 123 5.66 -3.19 19.22
CA GLY A 123 5.98 -3.27 20.65
C GLY A 123 4.79 -3.04 21.59
N GLY A 124 3.57 -3.40 21.18
CA GLY A 124 2.35 -3.25 21.99
C GLY A 124 1.59 -1.93 21.82
N ILE A 125 1.82 -1.18 20.72
CA ILE A 125 0.91 -0.09 20.31
C ILE A 125 -0.50 -0.66 20.10
N SER A 126 -1.49 -0.03 20.73
CA SER A 126 -2.88 -0.48 20.71
C SER A 126 -3.55 -0.06 19.40
N ILE A 127 -3.43 -0.89 18.38
CA ILE A 127 -4.12 -0.76 17.10
C ILE A 127 -5.45 -1.51 17.17
N SER A 128 -6.49 -1.05 16.47
CA SER A 128 -7.68 -1.90 16.25
C SER A 128 -7.24 -3.25 15.64
N PRO A 129 -7.43 -4.37 16.36
CA PRO A 129 -7.02 -5.69 15.87
C PRO A 129 -7.66 -5.99 14.52
N GLU A 130 -8.91 -5.60 14.33
CA GLU A 130 -9.69 -5.83 13.11
C GLU A 130 -9.15 -5.03 11.93
N LEU A 131 -8.74 -3.77 12.13
CA LEU A 131 -8.16 -2.94 11.09
C LEU A 131 -6.82 -3.52 10.63
N SER A 132 -5.97 -3.89 11.58
CA SER A 132 -4.67 -4.50 11.27
C SER A 132 -4.84 -5.83 10.53
N GLU A 133 -5.73 -6.70 11.00
CA GLU A 133 -5.98 -8.00 10.41
C GLU A 133 -6.60 -7.88 9.01
N ALA A 134 -7.58 -7.00 8.82
CA ALA A 134 -8.17 -6.73 7.50
C ALA A 134 -7.11 -6.24 6.50
N PHE A 135 -6.17 -5.40 6.95
CA PHE A 135 -5.05 -4.96 6.13
C PHE A 135 -4.17 -6.15 5.71
N LEU A 136 -3.79 -7.04 6.64
CA LEU A 136 -2.96 -8.21 6.31
C LEU A 136 -3.64 -9.15 5.32
N ILE A 137 -4.93 -9.42 5.53
CA ILE A 137 -5.71 -10.28 4.65
C ILE A 137 -5.86 -9.65 3.26
N LYS A 138 -6.06 -8.32 3.17
CA LYS A 138 -6.03 -7.62 1.88
C LYS A 138 -4.69 -7.79 1.17
N HIS A 139 -3.56 -7.76 1.89
CA HIS A 139 -2.24 -7.98 1.31
C HIS A 139 -2.04 -9.41 0.82
N ARG A 140 -2.56 -10.41 1.56
CA ARG A 140 -2.64 -11.78 1.09
C ARG A 140 -3.43 -11.89 -0.22
N GLY A 141 -4.60 -11.24 -0.29
CA GLY A 141 -5.40 -11.17 -1.52
C GLY A 141 -4.65 -10.56 -2.70
N ASN A 142 -3.84 -9.54 -2.46
CA ASN A 142 -2.99 -8.95 -3.51
C ASN A 142 -1.93 -9.93 -4.02
N LEU A 143 -1.31 -10.71 -3.12
CA LEU A 143 -0.34 -11.74 -3.49
C LEU A 143 -1.01 -12.85 -4.31
N GLU A 144 -2.19 -13.31 -3.88
CA GLU A 144 -3.00 -14.30 -4.60
C GLU A 144 -3.34 -13.82 -6.02
N MET A 145 -3.68 -12.54 -6.21
CA MET A 145 -3.84 -11.96 -7.54
C MET A 145 -2.56 -12.02 -8.38
N SER A 146 -1.40 -11.71 -7.79
CA SER A 146 -0.12 -11.77 -8.52
C SER A 146 0.27 -13.19 -8.94
N GLU A 147 -0.18 -14.19 -8.19
CA GLU A 147 0.01 -15.61 -8.47
C GLU A 147 -1.06 -16.19 -9.41
N SER A 148 -1.92 -15.34 -9.99
CA SER A 148 -3.04 -15.78 -10.84
C SER A 148 -4.02 -16.72 -10.12
N ARG A 149 -4.25 -16.48 -8.83
CA ARG A 149 -5.25 -17.16 -7.99
C ARG A 149 -6.42 -16.23 -7.61
N PRO A 150 -7.22 -15.73 -8.58
CA PRO A 150 -8.24 -14.72 -8.30
C PRO A 150 -9.38 -15.24 -7.41
N GLN A 151 -9.66 -16.55 -7.41
CA GLN A 151 -10.70 -17.11 -6.53
C GLN A 151 -10.29 -17.02 -5.05
N ASP A 152 -9.03 -17.34 -4.73
CA ASP A 152 -8.47 -17.23 -3.39
C ASP A 152 -8.45 -15.75 -2.97
N ALA A 153 -8.02 -14.86 -3.87
CA ALA A 153 -8.03 -13.43 -3.64
C ALA A 153 -9.42 -12.88 -3.29
N ILE A 154 -10.47 -13.30 -3.99
CA ILE A 154 -11.86 -12.92 -3.68
C ILE A 154 -12.24 -13.35 -2.25
N GLN A 155 -11.83 -14.54 -1.81
CA GLN A 155 -12.10 -15.02 -0.45
C GLN A 155 -11.37 -14.15 0.58
N SER A 156 -10.08 -13.89 0.38
CA SER A 156 -9.28 -13.01 1.23
C SER A 156 -9.91 -11.61 1.33
N TYR A 157 -10.21 -10.95 0.20
CA TYR A 157 -10.83 -9.63 0.24
C TYR A 157 -12.21 -9.62 0.92
N THR A 158 -12.99 -10.68 0.74
CA THR A 158 -14.30 -10.81 1.39
C THR A 158 -14.15 -10.94 2.90
N GLU A 159 -13.18 -11.72 3.36
CA GLU A 159 -12.88 -11.84 4.78
C GLU A 159 -12.38 -10.52 5.37
N ALA A 160 -11.50 -9.80 4.66
CA ALA A 160 -11.04 -8.48 5.09
C ALA A 160 -12.20 -7.49 5.24
N LEU A 161 -13.15 -7.45 4.29
CA LEU A 161 -14.35 -6.60 4.41
C LEU A 161 -15.27 -7.03 5.56
N ARG A 162 -15.40 -8.33 5.81
CA ARG A 162 -16.16 -8.86 6.95
C ARG A 162 -15.55 -8.40 8.27
N LEU A 163 -14.22 -8.40 8.36
CA LEU A 163 -13.50 -7.88 9.52
C LEU A 163 -13.68 -6.38 9.68
N LEU A 164 -13.70 -5.58 8.61
CA LEU A 164 -14.00 -4.15 8.76
C LEU A 164 -15.44 -3.90 9.24
N GLY A 165 -16.40 -4.71 8.79
CA GLY A 165 -17.81 -4.56 9.13
C GLY A 165 -18.38 -3.24 8.60
N ASP A 166 -19.28 -2.62 9.35
CA ASP A 166 -19.90 -1.32 9.07
C ASP A 166 -19.14 -0.13 9.69
N ARG A 167 -18.01 -0.38 10.37
CA ARG A 167 -17.20 0.66 11.01
C ARG A 167 -16.78 1.72 10.00
N GLN A 168 -17.02 2.98 10.36
CA GLN A 168 -16.72 4.15 9.55
C GLN A 168 -15.53 4.90 10.14
N GLY A 169 -14.91 5.74 9.33
CA GLY A 169 -13.77 6.55 9.72
C GLY A 169 -12.75 6.56 8.60
N GLU A 170 -12.04 7.68 8.44
CA GLU A 170 -11.15 7.93 7.30
C GLU A 170 -10.22 6.75 7.00
N VAL A 171 -9.59 6.18 8.05
CA VAL A 171 -8.67 5.05 7.93
C VAL A 171 -9.38 3.75 7.52
N PHE A 172 -10.52 3.43 8.16
CA PHE A 172 -11.35 2.26 7.80
C PHE A 172 -11.87 2.36 6.37
N ASP A 173 -12.29 3.56 5.96
CA ASP A 173 -12.83 3.82 4.64
C ASP A 173 -11.75 3.71 3.57
N GLN A 174 -10.53 4.24 3.80
CA GLN A 174 -9.41 4.07 2.88
C GLN A 174 -9.06 2.59 2.64
N VAL A 175 -8.99 1.78 3.71
CA VAL A 175 -8.73 0.34 3.59
C VAL A 175 -9.88 -0.35 2.86
N ARG A 176 -11.13 -0.02 3.20
CA ARG A 176 -12.35 -0.56 2.54
C ARG A 176 -12.37 -0.26 1.04
N LEU A 177 -12.10 0.99 0.65
CA LEU A 177 -12.03 1.44 -0.75
C LEU A 177 -11.00 0.62 -1.55
N ALA A 178 -9.82 0.40 -0.97
CA ALA A 178 -8.77 -0.40 -1.60
C ALA A 178 -9.18 -1.87 -1.76
N ILE A 179 -9.81 -2.46 -0.75
CA ILE A 179 -10.28 -3.85 -0.81
C ILE A 179 -11.36 -4.01 -1.88
N LEU A 180 -12.37 -3.14 -1.88
CA LEU A 180 -13.46 -3.17 -2.88
C LEU A 180 -12.91 -3.02 -4.31
N SER A 181 -12.02 -2.05 -4.54
CA SER A 181 -11.39 -1.86 -5.86
C SER A 181 -10.53 -3.06 -6.29
N ASN A 182 -9.97 -3.82 -5.36
CA ASN A 182 -9.15 -5.00 -5.68
C ASN A 182 -10.03 -6.24 -5.89
N ARG A 183 -11.06 -6.43 -5.07
CA ARG A 183 -12.03 -7.52 -5.23
C ARG A 183 -12.84 -7.38 -6.51
N SER A 184 -13.21 -6.17 -6.90
CA SER A 184 -13.82 -5.89 -8.21
C SER A 184 -12.93 -6.37 -9.37
N ALA A 185 -11.61 -6.18 -9.27
CA ALA A 185 -10.65 -6.69 -10.25
C ALA A 185 -10.65 -8.22 -10.32
N ALA A 186 -10.56 -8.87 -9.15
CA ALA A 186 -10.52 -10.32 -9.03
C ALA A 186 -11.81 -10.96 -9.55
N ARG A 187 -12.97 -10.36 -9.25
CA ARG A 187 -14.28 -10.77 -9.76
C ARG A 187 -14.37 -10.67 -11.29
N LEU A 188 -13.82 -9.61 -11.90
CA LEU A 188 -13.75 -9.51 -13.36
C LEU A 188 -12.90 -10.61 -14.01
N GLU A 189 -11.82 -11.05 -13.35
CA GLU A 189 -11.00 -12.19 -13.82
C GLU A 189 -11.77 -13.51 -13.73
N GLN A 190 -12.69 -13.63 -12.77
CA GLN A 190 -13.61 -14.77 -12.62
C GLN A 190 -14.92 -14.62 -13.41
N GLU A 191 -15.03 -13.60 -14.26
CA GLU A 191 -16.23 -13.28 -15.04
C GLU A 191 -17.48 -12.93 -14.22
N ASP A 192 -17.34 -12.72 -12.90
CA ASP A 192 -18.39 -12.19 -12.02
C ASP A 192 -18.53 -10.67 -12.23
N THR A 193 -19.16 -10.27 -13.34
CA THR A 193 -19.32 -8.86 -13.69
C THR A 193 -20.25 -8.11 -12.75
N ASP A 194 -21.26 -8.77 -12.20
CA ASP A 194 -22.27 -8.12 -11.35
C ASP A 194 -21.71 -7.88 -9.94
N GLY A 195 -20.98 -8.85 -9.38
CA GLY A 195 -20.24 -8.63 -8.15
C GLY A 195 -19.13 -7.60 -8.31
N ALA A 196 -18.47 -7.55 -9.48
CA ALA A 196 -17.46 -6.52 -9.74
C ALA A 196 -18.05 -5.11 -9.87
N GLU A 197 -19.24 -4.98 -10.46
CA GLU A 197 -19.99 -3.73 -10.53
C GLU A 197 -20.39 -3.24 -9.14
N THR A 198 -20.93 -4.14 -8.33
CA THR A 198 -21.34 -3.86 -6.94
C THR A 198 -20.15 -3.32 -6.14
N ASP A 199 -19.00 -4.00 -6.17
CA ASP A 199 -17.80 -3.55 -5.45
C ASP A 199 -17.29 -2.18 -5.93
N ALA A 200 -17.36 -1.92 -7.25
CA ALA A 200 -16.96 -0.62 -7.78
C ALA A 200 -17.94 0.50 -7.39
N GLY A 201 -19.24 0.19 -7.37
CA GLY A 201 -20.31 1.10 -6.92
C GLY A 201 -20.18 1.42 -5.43
N ASP A 202 -20.04 0.41 -4.58
CA ASP A 202 -19.85 0.57 -3.13
C ASP A 202 -18.64 1.48 -2.82
N ALA A 203 -17.55 1.33 -3.57
CA ALA A 203 -16.38 2.19 -3.40
C ALA A 203 -16.63 3.64 -3.86
N ILE A 204 -17.42 3.86 -4.91
CA ILE A 204 -17.83 5.20 -5.35
C ILE A 204 -18.77 5.84 -4.33
N ASP A 205 -19.68 5.08 -3.72
CA ASP A 205 -20.61 5.56 -2.71
C ASP A 205 -19.89 6.01 -1.44
N ILE A 206 -18.83 5.29 -1.03
CA ILE A 206 -17.97 5.68 0.10
C ILE A 206 -17.18 6.95 -0.25
N PHE A 207 -16.50 6.97 -1.40
CA PHE A 207 -15.70 8.12 -1.81
C PHE A 207 -15.80 8.36 -3.33
N PRO A 208 -16.66 9.29 -3.76
CA PRO A 208 -16.87 9.56 -5.19
C PRO A 208 -15.63 10.05 -5.95
N ALA A 209 -14.64 10.59 -5.25
CA ALA A 209 -13.38 11.02 -5.85
C ALA A 209 -12.29 9.92 -5.88
N TYR A 210 -12.62 8.67 -5.52
CA TYR A 210 -11.71 7.54 -5.61
C TYR A 210 -11.53 7.06 -7.06
N ALA A 211 -10.57 7.64 -7.77
CA ALA A 211 -10.28 7.33 -9.17
C ALA A 211 -10.16 5.81 -9.49
N PRO A 212 -9.56 4.96 -8.63
CA PRO A 212 -9.49 3.52 -8.90
C PRO A 212 -10.85 2.83 -9.04
N ALA A 213 -11.88 3.26 -8.29
CA ALA A 213 -13.21 2.67 -8.39
C ALA A 213 -13.90 3.00 -9.74
N TRP A 214 -13.79 4.26 -10.19
CA TRP A 214 -14.27 4.65 -11.53
C TRP A 214 -13.57 3.88 -12.66
N ARG A 215 -12.27 3.63 -12.51
CA ARG A 215 -11.53 2.78 -13.45
C ARG A 215 -12.07 1.35 -13.43
N ARG A 216 -12.38 0.77 -12.27
CA ARG A 216 -12.98 -0.56 -12.16
C ARG A 216 -14.36 -0.61 -12.78
N LEU A 217 -15.21 0.38 -12.53
CA LEU A 217 -16.52 0.48 -13.17
C LEU A 217 -16.40 0.54 -14.71
N GLY A 218 -15.40 1.27 -15.23
CA GLY A 218 -15.09 1.26 -16.66
C GLY A 218 -14.68 -0.12 -17.18
N ASP A 219 -13.87 -0.86 -16.42
CA ASP A 219 -13.48 -2.24 -16.75
C ASP A 219 -14.70 -3.17 -16.79
N VAL A 220 -15.61 -3.03 -15.82
CA VAL A 220 -16.88 -3.76 -15.74
C VAL A 220 -17.75 -3.49 -16.97
N HIS A 221 -18.05 -2.24 -17.27
CA HIS A 221 -18.86 -1.88 -18.44
C HIS A 221 -18.21 -2.31 -19.75
N THR A 222 -16.86 -2.31 -19.82
CA THR A 222 -16.14 -2.83 -20.99
C THR A 222 -16.40 -4.33 -21.16
N LYS A 223 -16.38 -5.12 -20.08
CA LYS A 223 -16.69 -6.57 -20.11
C LYS A 223 -18.16 -6.83 -20.44
N LYS A 224 -19.09 -5.99 -19.94
CA LYS A 224 -20.51 -5.99 -20.29
C LYS A 224 -20.82 -5.49 -21.71
N LYS A 225 -19.83 -4.96 -22.43
CA LYS A 225 -19.95 -4.33 -23.77
C LYS A 225 -20.79 -3.04 -23.78
N GLU A 226 -20.94 -2.40 -22.64
CA GLU A 226 -21.63 -1.13 -22.46
C GLU A 226 -20.66 0.03 -22.70
N VAL A 227 -20.25 0.20 -23.96
CA VAL A 227 -19.08 1.01 -24.32
C VAL A 227 -19.20 2.47 -23.88
N GLU A 228 -20.37 3.09 -24.04
CA GLU A 228 -20.56 4.49 -23.64
C GLU A 228 -20.46 4.69 -22.12
N SER A 229 -20.97 3.74 -21.33
CA SER A 229 -20.81 3.74 -19.87
C SER A 229 -19.35 3.54 -19.48
N ALA A 230 -18.64 2.63 -20.16
CA ALA A 230 -17.21 2.42 -19.93
C ALA A 230 -16.39 3.68 -20.19
N ILE A 231 -16.64 4.37 -21.32
CA ILE A 231 -15.94 5.61 -21.68
C ILE A 231 -16.16 6.69 -20.62
N ARG A 232 -17.41 6.92 -20.20
CA ARG A 232 -17.72 7.92 -19.15
C ARG A 232 -17.00 7.61 -17.84
N ALA A 233 -16.95 6.34 -17.43
CA ALA A 233 -16.28 5.93 -16.21
C ALA A 233 -14.75 6.16 -16.30
N TYR A 234 -14.11 5.78 -17.41
CA TYR A 234 -12.68 6.05 -17.62
C TYR A 234 -12.34 7.55 -17.74
N GLU A 235 -13.21 8.34 -18.38
CA GLU A 235 -13.03 9.80 -18.44
C GLU A 235 -13.13 10.43 -17.05
N THR A 236 -14.03 9.94 -16.21
CA THR A 236 -14.15 10.37 -14.81
C THR A 236 -12.90 9.99 -14.03
N ALA A 237 -12.42 8.74 -14.15
CA ALA A 237 -11.17 8.31 -13.52
C ALA A 237 -9.96 9.17 -13.96
N SER A 238 -9.88 9.51 -15.24
CA SER A 238 -8.82 10.36 -15.80
C SER A 238 -8.85 11.80 -15.27
N LYS A 239 -10.05 12.36 -15.01
CA LYS A 239 -10.21 13.68 -14.41
C LYS A 239 -9.78 13.69 -12.93
N LEU A 240 -10.10 12.62 -12.20
CA LEU A 240 -9.79 12.48 -10.78
C LEU A 240 -8.30 12.18 -10.53
N ASP A 241 -7.67 11.39 -11.41
CA ASP A 241 -6.22 11.16 -11.38
C ASP A 241 -5.57 11.45 -12.75
N PRO A 242 -5.14 12.71 -12.98
CA PRO A 242 -4.46 13.10 -14.20
C PRO A 242 -3.17 12.34 -14.50
N LYS A 243 -2.53 11.71 -13.49
CA LYS A 243 -1.32 10.90 -13.72
C LYS A 243 -1.64 9.60 -14.46
N SER A 244 -2.87 9.10 -14.30
CA SER A 244 -3.35 7.89 -14.98
C SER A 244 -4.01 8.16 -16.34
N SER A 245 -4.13 9.42 -16.79
CA SER A 245 -4.88 9.78 -18.00
C SER A 245 -4.45 9.01 -19.25
N LYS A 246 -3.13 8.84 -19.48
CA LYS A 246 -2.62 8.06 -20.62
C LYS A 246 -3.05 6.60 -20.59
N GLU A 247 -3.15 6.00 -19.40
CA GLU A 247 -3.65 4.63 -19.25
C GLU A 247 -5.16 4.57 -19.48
N MET A 248 -5.92 5.55 -18.99
CA MET A 248 -7.36 5.63 -19.24
C MET A 248 -7.68 5.85 -20.73
N GLU A 249 -6.89 6.67 -21.44
CA GLU A 249 -7.03 6.87 -22.89
C GLU A 249 -6.84 5.57 -23.68
N LYS A 250 -5.90 4.70 -23.26
CA LYS A 250 -5.72 3.37 -23.87
C LYS A 250 -6.95 2.50 -23.66
N ARG A 251 -7.53 2.52 -22.45
CA ARG A 251 -8.76 1.77 -22.11
C ARG A 251 -9.97 2.28 -22.90
N ILE A 252 -10.15 3.60 -22.99
CA ILE A 252 -11.16 4.25 -23.84
C ILE A 252 -11.01 3.83 -25.30
N SER A 253 -9.77 3.88 -25.82
CA SER A 253 -9.48 3.46 -27.20
C SER A 253 -9.79 1.98 -27.44
N LYS A 254 -9.50 1.11 -26.46
CA LYS A 254 -9.85 -0.32 -26.51
C LYS A 254 -11.37 -0.51 -26.50
N ALA A 255 -12.10 0.16 -25.62
CA ALA A 255 -13.56 0.11 -25.54
C ALA A 255 -14.22 0.56 -26.85
N ARG A 256 -13.75 1.66 -27.46
CA ARG A 256 -14.23 2.14 -28.78
C ARG A 256 -14.01 1.12 -29.90
N ARG A 257 -12.87 0.41 -29.89
CA ARG A 257 -12.60 -0.66 -30.88
C ARG A 257 -13.53 -1.85 -30.71
N LEU A 258 -13.91 -2.20 -29.48
CA LEU A 258 -14.90 -3.25 -29.23
C LEU A 258 -16.26 -2.84 -29.82
N ASN A 259 -16.68 -1.59 -29.67
CA ASN A 259 -17.95 -1.11 -30.24
C ASN A 259 -18.03 -1.30 -31.77
N LYS A 260 -16.98 -0.87 -32.48
CA LYS A 260 -16.89 -1.00 -33.94
C LYS A 260 -16.90 -2.45 -34.43
N ARG A 261 -16.42 -3.38 -33.61
CA ARG A 261 -16.39 -4.81 -33.95
C ARG A 261 -17.75 -5.50 -33.75
N PHE A 262 -18.61 -4.99 -32.87
CA PHE A 262 -19.91 -5.57 -32.56
C PHE A 262 -21.10 -4.85 -33.24
N GLY A 263 -20.88 -3.74 -33.95
CA GLY A 263 -21.89 -3.15 -34.83
C GLY A 263 -23.10 -2.55 -34.11
N LEU A 264 -22.93 -2.05 -32.88
CA LEU A 264 -23.97 -1.29 -32.18
C LEU A 264 -23.84 0.19 -32.60
N PHE A 265 -24.73 0.61 -33.49
CA PHE A 265 -24.83 1.97 -34.04
C PHE A 265 -25.82 2.82 -33.25
#